data_AF-Q4JI11-F1
#
_entry.id   AF-Q4JI11-F1
#
_cell.length_a   1.000
_cell.length_b   1.000
_cell.length_c   1.000
_cell.angle_alpha   90.00
_cell.angle_beta   90.00
_cell.angle_gamma   90.00
#
_symmetry.space_group_name_H-M   'P 1'
#
loop_
_entity.id
_entity.type
_entity.pdbx_description
1 polymer ?
#
loop_
_entity_poly.entity_id
_entity_poly.type
_entity_poly.pdbx_seq_one_letter_code
_entity_poly.pdbx_strand_id
1 'polypeptide(L)'
;GGWNTKIPLTGTWLTQIIHTVRLSHEALSALEIPNDLLQVIQDLLLDLRMHCLLVTLQHTAEDVKRLPEKEDWIVDNEGITSLPAQFEQCMVQMLQSLKEPMDCKPGEVNVFQLELAQNKACELCVGIMKVFINCLEQLSTKTDGDIDTSHLSVDMASPDLFGSVHEDFSPSSEQRLLIILSNCQYLERHTFLNLAEHLEKHGFTTAEKITRVSIEAVRQLDERLLESYIEKKSDPIVGSLEPGIYAGYFDWKDCLLPTGV
;
A
#
# COMPACT_ATOMS: atom_id res chain seq x y z
N GLY A 1 19.74 -35.33 8.95
CA GLY A 1 18.47 -34.63 9.12
C GLY A 1 18.61 -33.23 8.59
N GLY A 2 18.07 -32.96 7.40
CA GLY A 2 18.10 -31.64 6.78
C GLY A 2 16.89 -30.83 7.23
N TRP A 3 17.06 -30.01 8.27
CA TRP A 3 16.05 -29.06 8.75
C TRP A 3 16.49 -27.63 8.41
N ASN A 4 16.90 -27.40 7.16
CA ASN A 4 17.39 -26.09 6.72
C ASN A 4 16.73 -25.60 5.43
N THR A 5 15.46 -25.95 5.24
CA THR A 5 14.57 -25.21 4.35
C THR A 5 13.66 -24.36 5.24
N LYS A 6 14.07 -23.11 5.46
CA LYS A 6 13.20 -22.07 6.03
C LYS A 6 12.13 -21.73 4.98
N ILE A 7 11.18 -22.63 4.78
CA ILE A 7 9.94 -22.27 4.08
C ILE A 7 9.20 -21.35 5.05
N PRO A 8 8.95 -20.08 4.70
CA PRO A 8 8.18 -19.20 5.56
C PRO A 8 6.82 -19.84 5.81
N LEU A 9 6.43 -19.99 7.08
CA LEU A 9 5.09 -20.46 7.42
C LEU A 9 4.10 -19.38 6.96
N THR A 10 3.20 -19.73 6.05
CA THR A 10 2.15 -18.82 5.59
C THR A 10 1.04 -18.72 6.63
N GLY A 11 0.23 -17.65 6.59
CA GLY A 11 -0.92 -17.48 7.47
C GLY A 11 -1.91 -18.66 7.40
N THR A 12 -2.13 -19.23 6.21
CA THR A 12 -3.00 -20.39 6.00
C THR A 12 -2.52 -21.66 6.72
N TRP A 13 -1.21 -21.92 6.68
CA TRP A 13 -0.62 -23.04 7.42
C TRP A 13 -0.73 -22.83 8.94
N LEU A 14 -0.53 -21.60 9.42
CA LEU A 14 -0.69 -21.28 10.83
C LEU A 14 -2.15 -21.46 11.30
N THR A 15 -3.14 -21.09 10.50
CA THR A 15 -4.56 -21.34 10.83
C THR A 15 -4.85 -22.84 10.98
N GLN A 16 -4.31 -23.68 10.10
CA GLN A 16 -4.47 -25.14 10.22
C GLN A 16 -3.79 -25.71 11.47
N ILE A 17 -2.61 -25.20 11.83
CA ILE A 17 -1.91 -25.59 13.05
C ILE A 17 -2.74 -25.18 14.28
N ILE A 18 -3.25 -23.96 14.32
CA ILE A 18 -4.14 -23.46 15.39
C ILE A 18 -5.36 -24.38 15.54
N HIS A 19 -6.00 -24.75 14.43
CA HIS A 19 -7.15 -25.67 14.44
C HIS A 19 -6.77 -27.05 14.99
N THR A 20 -5.63 -27.60 14.57
CA THR A 20 -5.16 -28.92 15.02
C THR A 20 -4.82 -28.92 16.52
N VAL A 21 -4.19 -27.85 17.01
CA VAL A 21 -3.87 -27.69 18.44
C VAL A 21 -5.16 -27.53 19.27
N ARG A 22 -6.16 -26.79 18.79
CA ARG A 22 -7.49 -26.69 19.41
C ARG A 22 -8.16 -28.06 19.55
N LEU A 23 -8.24 -28.83 18.46
CA LEU A 23 -8.81 -30.18 18.48
C LEU A 23 -8.06 -31.10 19.44
N SER A 24 -6.74 -30.97 19.51
CA SER A 24 -5.91 -31.74 20.45
C SER A 24 -6.22 -31.36 21.89
N HIS A 25 -6.34 -30.07 22.19
CA HIS A 25 -6.74 -29.58 23.51
C HIS A 25 -8.14 -30.10 23.90
N GLU A 26 -9.12 -30.03 22.99
CA GLU A 26 -10.48 -30.55 23.21
C GLU A 26 -10.48 -32.06 23.50
N ALA A 27 -9.74 -32.84 22.70
CA ALA A 27 -9.63 -34.28 22.91
C ALA A 27 -8.97 -34.63 24.25
N LEU A 28 -7.92 -33.91 24.65
CA LEU A 28 -7.25 -34.11 25.94
C LEU A 28 -8.12 -33.67 27.12
N SER A 29 -8.89 -32.60 26.97
CA SER A 29 -9.88 -32.18 27.97
C SER A 29 -11.00 -33.20 28.14
N ALA A 30 -11.46 -33.83 27.06
CA ALA A 30 -12.46 -34.91 27.11
C ALA A 30 -11.96 -36.19 27.83
N LEU A 31 -10.64 -36.36 27.95
CA LEU A 31 -10.01 -37.41 28.75
C LEU A 31 -9.86 -37.03 30.23
N GLU A 32 -10.46 -35.92 30.66
CA GLU A 32 -10.41 -35.38 32.03
C GLU A 32 -8.97 -35.13 32.52
N ILE A 33 -8.06 -34.77 31.60
CA ILE A 33 -6.69 -34.37 31.97
C ILE A 33 -6.76 -33.11 32.84
N PRO A 34 -6.00 -33.05 33.96
CA PRO A 34 -5.94 -31.88 34.82
C PRO A 34 -5.64 -30.58 34.07
N ASN A 35 -6.36 -29.51 34.41
CA ASN A 35 -6.28 -28.21 33.72
C ASN A 35 -4.89 -27.57 33.78
N ASP A 36 -4.12 -27.81 34.85
CA ASP A 36 -2.75 -27.32 34.99
C ASP A 36 -1.81 -27.91 33.93
N LEU A 37 -2.06 -29.14 33.48
CA LEU A 37 -1.31 -29.76 32.38
C LEU A 37 -1.80 -29.27 31.01
N LEU A 38 -3.10 -28.99 30.88
CA LEU A 38 -3.68 -28.43 29.64
C LEU A 38 -3.31 -26.97 29.42
N GLN A 39 -2.96 -26.23 30.48
CA GLN A 39 -2.57 -24.82 30.40
C GLN A 39 -1.41 -24.59 29.44
N VAL A 40 -0.43 -25.50 29.41
CA VAL A 40 0.72 -25.41 28.49
C VAL A 40 0.28 -25.41 27.02
N ILE A 41 -0.80 -26.13 26.69
CA ILE A 41 -1.37 -26.17 25.33
C ILE A 41 -2.12 -24.87 25.04
N GLN A 42 -2.83 -24.32 26.03
CA GLN A 42 -3.50 -23.01 25.88
C GLN A 42 -2.50 -21.87 25.69
N ASP A 43 -1.39 -21.88 26.42
CA ASP A 43 -0.32 -20.89 26.29
C ASP A 43 0.31 -20.97 24.89
N LEU A 44 0.63 -22.19 24.42
CA LEU A 44 1.09 -22.41 23.05
C LEU A 44 0.07 -21.92 22.01
N LEU A 45 -1.22 -22.18 22.23
CA LEU A 45 -2.28 -21.76 21.32
C LEU A 45 -2.39 -20.24 21.25
N LEU A 46 -2.23 -19.55 22.38
CA LEU A 46 -2.20 -18.09 22.43
C LEU A 46 -1.00 -17.54 21.64
N ASP A 47 0.18 -18.12 21.82
CA ASP A 47 1.40 -17.75 21.09
C ASP A 47 1.25 -17.96 19.59
N LEU A 48 0.69 -19.10 19.17
CA LEU A 48 0.42 -19.41 17.77
C LEU A 48 -0.56 -18.43 17.14
N ARG A 49 -1.64 -18.05 17.86
CA ARG A 49 -2.62 -17.07 17.39
C ARG A 49 -2.00 -15.68 17.28
N MET A 50 -1.21 -15.24 18.26
CA MET A 50 -0.46 -13.98 18.17
C MET A 50 0.51 -14.01 16.97
N HIS A 51 1.25 -15.11 16.79
CA HIS A 51 2.18 -15.24 15.67
C HIS A 51 1.46 -15.19 14.32
N CYS A 52 0.33 -15.88 14.19
CA CYS A 52 -0.53 -15.85 13.00
C CYS A 52 -0.97 -14.42 12.64
N LEU A 53 -1.43 -13.65 13.63
CA LEU A 53 -1.78 -12.23 13.45
C LEU A 53 -0.61 -11.42 12.86
N LEU A 54 0.55 -11.48 13.51
CA LEU A 54 1.70 -10.67 13.12
C LEU A 54 2.26 -11.06 11.76
N VAL A 55 2.38 -12.37 11.49
CA VAL A 55 2.89 -12.88 10.22
C VAL A 55 1.95 -12.55 9.08
N THR A 56 0.64 -12.62 9.26
CA THR A 56 -0.33 -12.26 8.22
C THR A 56 -0.21 -10.78 7.87
N LEU A 57 -0.17 -9.89 8.85
CA LEU A 57 0.04 -8.45 8.63
C LEU A 57 1.37 -8.15 7.91
N GLN A 58 2.44 -8.85 8.27
CA GLN A 58 3.74 -8.72 7.59
C GLN A 58 3.69 -9.16 6.12
N HIS A 59 3.04 -10.29 5.83
CA HIS A 59 2.86 -10.74 4.45
C HIS A 59 2.03 -9.75 3.63
N THR A 60 0.97 -9.18 4.22
CA THR A 60 0.17 -8.14 3.56
C THR A 60 1.00 -6.91 3.20
N ALA A 61 1.97 -6.52 4.03
CA ALA A 61 2.90 -5.45 3.66
C ALA A 61 3.70 -5.80 2.39
N GLU A 62 4.15 -7.05 2.24
CA GLU A 62 4.87 -7.51 1.05
C GLU A 62 3.97 -7.64 -0.18
N ASP A 63 2.68 -7.93 -0.02
CA ASP A 63 1.71 -7.97 -1.11
C ASP A 63 1.37 -6.56 -1.59
N VAL A 64 1.22 -5.60 -0.65
CA VAL A 64 1.00 -4.18 -0.96
C VAL A 64 2.18 -3.58 -1.73
N LYS A 65 3.43 -3.97 -1.41
CA LYS A 65 4.63 -3.52 -2.17
C LYS A 65 4.60 -3.86 -3.65
N ARG A 66 3.85 -4.89 -4.05
CA ARG A 66 3.75 -5.35 -5.44
C ARG A 66 2.57 -4.74 -6.18
N LEU A 67 1.73 -3.94 -5.51
CA LEU A 67 0.61 -3.26 -6.16
C LEU A 67 1.04 -2.34 -7.33
N PRO A 68 2.16 -1.59 -7.26
CA PRO A 68 2.65 -0.80 -8.40
C PRO A 68 2.85 -1.58 -9.69
N GLU A 69 3.17 -2.88 -9.60
CA GLU A 69 3.39 -3.75 -10.77
C GLU A 69 2.08 -4.04 -11.53
N LYS A 70 0.93 -3.80 -10.88
CA LYS A 70 -0.41 -4.05 -11.42
C LYS A 70 -1.13 -2.78 -11.83
N GLU A 71 -0.46 -1.63 -11.75
CA GLU A 71 -1.05 -0.35 -12.11
C GLU A 71 -1.27 -0.27 -13.62
N ASP A 72 -2.52 -0.10 -14.03
CA ASP A 72 -2.94 0.00 -15.44
C ASP A 72 -3.14 1.45 -15.91
N TRP A 73 -3.06 2.41 -14.98
CA TRP A 73 -3.26 3.85 -15.23
C TRP A 73 -4.62 4.21 -15.84
N ILE A 74 -5.61 3.32 -15.74
CA ILE A 74 -6.96 3.59 -16.23
C ILE A 74 -7.67 4.46 -15.20
N VAL A 75 -8.04 5.67 -15.62
CA VAL A 75 -8.73 6.65 -14.79
C VAL A 75 -10.25 6.50 -14.95
N ASP A 76 -10.97 6.43 -13.85
CA ASP A 76 -12.43 6.34 -13.82
C ASP A 76 -13.13 7.70 -13.86
N ASN A 77 -14.45 7.71 -13.63
CA ASN A 77 -15.25 8.94 -13.64
C ASN A 77 -14.98 9.86 -12.43
N GLU A 78 -14.37 9.35 -11.36
CA GLU A 78 -13.98 10.12 -10.18
C GLU A 78 -12.56 10.71 -10.31
N GLY A 79 -11.86 10.40 -11.42
CA GLY A 79 -10.52 10.91 -11.68
C GLY A 79 -9.43 10.12 -10.93
N ILE A 80 -9.72 8.90 -10.49
CA ILE A 80 -8.78 8.02 -9.80
C ILE A 80 -8.53 6.74 -10.59
N THR A 81 -7.47 6.01 -10.24
CA THR A 81 -7.24 4.67 -10.78
C THR A 81 -7.81 3.59 -9.87
N SER A 82 -7.71 2.33 -10.28
CA SER A 82 -8.16 1.21 -9.44
C SER A 82 -7.27 0.95 -8.21
N LEU A 83 -6.10 1.59 -8.13
CA LEU A 83 -5.08 1.32 -7.10
C LEU A 83 -5.56 1.50 -5.65
N PRO A 84 -6.29 2.58 -5.28
CA PRO A 84 -6.84 2.73 -3.93
C PRO A 84 -7.78 1.57 -3.56
N ALA A 85 -8.63 1.14 -4.51
CA ALA A 85 -9.56 0.04 -4.30
C ALA A 85 -8.83 -1.31 -4.19
N GLN A 86 -7.78 -1.54 -4.99
CA GLN A 86 -6.95 -2.74 -4.88
C GLN A 86 -6.24 -2.83 -3.51
N PHE A 87 -5.74 -1.69 -3.01
CA PHE A 87 -5.16 -1.60 -1.67
C PHE A 87 -6.20 -1.90 -0.58
N GLU A 88 -7.38 -1.28 -0.66
CA GLU A 88 -8.47 -1.53 0.28
C GLU A 88 -8.86 -3.02 0.28
N GLN A 89 -8.99 -3.62 -0.90
CA GLN A 89 -9.31 -5.03 -1.05
C GLN A 89 -8.23 -5.93 -0.44
N CYS A 90 -6.94 -5.61 -0.62
CA CYS A 90 -5.83 -6.35 -0.01
C CYS A 90 -5.95 -6.36 1.52
N MET A 91 -6.23 -5.20 2.13
CA MET A 91 -6.44 -5.07 3.56
C MET A 91 -7.69 -5.83 4.05
N VAL A 92 -8.80 -5.73 3.32
CA VAL A 92 -10.04 -6.44 3.67
C VAL A 92 -9.85 -7.96 3.59
N GLN A 93 -9.16 -8.46 2.55
CA GLN A 93 -8.84 -9.89 2.43
C GLN A 93 -7.95 -10.38 3.57
N MET A 94 -6.94 -9.60 3.95
CA MET A 94 -6.11 -9.86 5.12
C MET A 94 -6.97 -9.99 6.39
N LEU A 95 -7.85 -9.03 6.65
CA LEU A 95 -8.71 -9.05 7.83
C LEU A 95 -9.66 -10.26 7.85
N GLN A 96 -10.24 -10.61 6.70
CA GLN A 96 -11.08 -11.80 6.59
C GLN A 96 -10.30 -13.09 6.85
N SER A 97 -9.04 -13.18 6.40
CA SER A 97 -8.18 -14.34 6.66
C SER A 97 -7.87 -14.55 8.15
N LEU A 98 -7.91 -13.47 8.94
CA LEU A 98 -7.69 -13.49 10.38
C LEU A 98 -8.94 -13.84 11.20
N LYS A 99 -10.12 -13.82 10.59
CA LYS A 99 -11.40 -14.01 11.30
C LYS A 99 -11.46 -15.35 12.05
N GLU A 100 -11.12 -16.45 11.39
CA GLU A 100 -11.11 -17.78 11.99
C GLU A 100 -10.02 -17.97 13.06
N PRO A 101 -8.73 -17.69 12.81
CA PRO A 101 -7.69 -17.89 13.81
C PRO A 101 -7.85 -16.96 15.02
N MET A 102 -8.45 -15.77 14.84
CA MET A 102 -8.68 -14.82 15.94
C MET A 102 -9.99 -15.05 16.68
N ASP A 103 -10.90 -15.91 16.17
CA ASP A 103 -12.10 -16.29 16.92
C ASP A 103 -11.73 -16.89 18.28
N CYS A 104 -12.44 -16.49 19.33
CA CYS A 104 -12.11 -16.85 20.71
C CYS A 104 -13.03 -18.00 21.17
N LYS A 105 -12.44 -19.14 21.52
CA LYS A 105 -13.20 -20.29 22.06
C LYS A 105 -13.27 -20.24 23.60
N PRO A 106 -14.22 -20.98 24.24
CA PRO A 106 -14.30 -21.03 25.69
C PRO A 106 -12.98 -21.47 26.32
N GLY A 107 -12.52 -20.73 27.33
CA GLY A 107 -11.23 -20.96 27.99
C GLY A 107 -10.03 -20.30 27.31
N GLU A 108 -10.18 -19.79 26.08
CA GLU A 108 -9.11 -19.06 25.42
C GLU A 108 -9.08 -17.58 25.84
N VAL A 109 -7.88 -17.01 25.90
CA VAL A 109 -7.69 -15.57 25.99
C VAL A 109 -7.90 -14.94 24.62
N ASN A 110 -8.63 -13.83 24.57
CA ASN A 110 -8.79 -13.07 23.34
C ASN A 110 -7.49 -12.30 23.05
N VAL A 111 -6.85 -12.59 21.92
CA VAL A 111 -5.60 -11.94 21.49
C VAL A 111 -5.74 -10.42 21.47
N PHE A 112 -6.87 -9.89 21.03
CA PHE A 112 -7.12 -8.45 20.95
C PHE A 112 -7.34 -7.77 22.31
N GLN A 113 -7.51 -8.52 23.40
CA GLN A 113 -7.49 -7.96 24.75
C GLN A 113 -6.07 -7.76 25.29
N LEU A 114 -5.06 -8.37 24.64
CA LEU A 114 -3.66 -8.18 25.01
C LEU A 114 -3.14 -6.85 24.45
N GLU A 115 -2.75 -5.94 25.33
CA GLU A 115 -2.18 -4.64 24.95
C GLU A 115 -0.96 -4.80 24.02
N LEU A 116 -0.10 -5.78 24.31
CA LEU A 116 1.06 -6.09 23.46
C LEU A 116 0.65 -6.48 22.02
N ALA A 117 -0.44 -7.23 21.87
CA ALA A 117 -0.93 -7.63 20.56
C ALA A 117 -1.49 -6.42 19.79
N GLN A 118 -2.33 -5.61 20.44
CA GLN A 118 -2.89 -4.38 19.84
C GLN A 118 -1.78 -3.42 19.41
N ASN A 119 -0.76 -3.21 20.25
CA ASN A 119 0.35 -2.31 19.94
C ASN A 119 1.16 -2.78 18.73
N LYS A 120 1.57 -4.05 18.70
CA LYS A 120 2.32 -4.61 17.56
C LYS A 120 1.48 -4.63 16.28
N ALA A 121 0.21 -5.00 16.39
CA ALA A 121 -0.69 -5.04 15.24
C ALA A 121 -0.94 -3.61 14.70
N CYS A 122 -1.10 -2.62 15.58
CA CYS A 122 -1.17 -1.20 15.21
C CYS A 122 0.07 -0.73 14.44
N GLU A 123 1.27 -1.06 14.95
CA GLU A 123 2.54 -0.70 14.29
C GLU A 123 2.63 -1.30 12.88
N LEU A 124 2.27 -2.59 12.73
CA LEU A 124 2.28 -3.26 11.44
C LEU A 124 1.23 -2.68 10.48
N CYS A 125 0.01 -2.40 10.94
CA CYS A 125 -1.02 -1.75 10.12
C CYS A 125 -0.55 -0.37 9.62
N VAL A 126 0.02 0.46 10.49
CA VAL A 126 0.64 1.75 10.08
C VAL A 126 1.77 1.50 9.08
N GLY A 127 2.57 0.45 9.27
CA GLY A 127 3.61 0.03 8.34
C GLY A 127 3.07 -0.30 6.95
N ILE A 128 1.99 -1.08 6.86
CA ILE A 128 1.33 -1.42 5.59
C ILE A 128 0.83 -0.15 4.88
N MET A 129 0.20 0.77 5.61
CA MET A 129 -0.29 2.05 5.07
C MET A 129 0.85 2.88 4.49
N LYS A 130 1.97 2.99 5.22
CA LYS A 130 3.17 3.71 4.75
C LYS A 130 3.83 3.05 3.55
N VAL A 131 3.83 1.71 3.50
CA VAL A 131 4.31 0.97 2.34
C VAL A 131 3.49 1.33 1.10
N PHE A 132 2.17 1.40 1.22
CA PHE A 132 1.32 1.81 0.11
C PHE A 132 1.55 3.28 -0.30
N ILE A 133 1.70 4.19 0.66
CA ILE A 133 2.02 5.60 0.37
C ILE A 133 3.36 5.70 -0.37
N ASN A 134 4.38 4.94 0.01
CA ASN A 134 5.65 4.87 -0.72
C ASN A 134 5.48 4.29 -2.15
N CYS A 135 4.54 3.36 -2.35
CA CYS A 135 4.20 2.86 -3.68
C CYS A 135 3.65 3.98 -4.59
N LEU A 136 2.80 4.86 -4.05
CA LEU A 136 2.29 6.04 -4.77
C LEU A 136 3.41 7.02 -5.12
N GLU A 137 4.30 7.28 -4.16
CA GLU A 137 5.48 8.14 -4.36
C GLU A 137 6.33 7.59 -5.52
N GLN A 138 6.65 6.29 -5.50
CA GLN A 138 7.43 5.64 -6.56
C GLN A 138 6.75 5.76 -7.93
N LEU A 139 5.45 5.50 -8.02
CA LEU A 139 4.69 5.60 -9.27
C LEU A 139 4.69 7.03 -9.84
N SER A 140 4.73 8.04 -8.97
CA SER A 140 4.75 9.45 -9.37
C SER A 140 6.14 9.93 -9.86
N THR A 141 7.23 9.39 -9.31
CA THR A 141 8.60 9.82 -9.61
C THR A 141 9.30 8.94 -10.64
N LYS A 142 8.76 7.76 -10.97
CA LYS A 142 9.39 6.83 -11.93
C LYS A 142 9.50 7.50 -13.31
N THR A 143 10.74 7.73 -13.73
CA THR A 143 11.05 8.30 -15.05
C THR A 143 10.93 7.18 -16.09
N ASP A 144 10.43 7.47 -17.29
CA ASP A 144 10.19 6.47 -18.35
C ASP A 144 11.47 5.70 -18.79
N GLY A 145 12.66 6.12 -18.36
CA GLY A 145 13.95 5.45 -18.62
C GLY A 145 14.23 4.19 -17.80
N ASP A 146 13.40 3.83 -16.81
CA ASP A 146 13.53 2.58 -16.02
C ASP A 146 12.68 1.43 -16.58
N ILE A 147 12.04 1.63 -17.75
CA ILE A 147 11.37 0.58 -18.51
C ILE A 147 12.45 -0.10 -19.37
N ASP A 148 13.12 -1.10 -18.78
CA ASP A 148 13.84 -2.17 -19.48
C ASP A 148 14.68 -1.77 -20.71
N THR A 149 15.94 -1.41 -20.46
CA THR A 149 17.07 -1.58 -21.41
C THR A 149 17.36 -3.07 -21.77
N SER A 150 16.37 -3.96 -21.68
CA SER A 150 16.57 -5.41 -21.83
C SER A 150 15.91 -6.03 -23.07
N HIS A 151 15.11 -5.29 -23.87
CA HIS A 151 14.39 -5.91 -25.01
C HIS A 151 14.35 -5.13 -26.34
N LEU A 152 15.34 -4.30 -26.67
CA LEU A 152 15.48 -3.77 -28.03
C LEU A 152 16.88 -4.01 -28.60
N SER A 153 17.16 -5.28 -28.91
CA SER A 153 18.09 -5.65 -29.97
C SER A 153 17.31 -6.42 -31.04
N VAL A 154 16.69 -5.72 -31.98
CA VAL A 154 16.30 -6.32 -33.26
C VAL A 154 16.67 -5.34 -34.36
N ASP A 155 17.60 -5.81 -35.19
CA ASP A 155 18.13 -5.16 -36.36
C ASP A 155 17.06 -4.79 -37.40
N MET A 156 17.42 -3.72 -38.11
CA MET A 156 16.84 -3.12 -39.31
C MET A 156 16.49 -4.13 -40.43
N ALA A 157 15.22 -4.19 -40.85
CA ALA A 157 14.74 -4.09 -42.24
C ALA A 157 13.34 -4.73 -42.47
N SER A 158 12.31 -3.89 -42.70
CA SER A 158 11.28 -4.03 -43.76
C SER A 158 10.12 -3.06 -43.53
N PRO A 159 9.63 -2.34 -44.56
CA PRO A 159 8.46 -1.49 -44.45
C PRO A 159 7.23 -2.25 -44.92
N ASP A 160 6.42 -2.77 -44.00
CA ASP A 160 5.06 -3.23 -44.32
C ASP A 160 3.99 -2.52 -43.48
N LEU A 161 3.12 -1.91 -44.27
CA LEU A 161 1.92 -1.12 -44.07
C LEU A 161 0.85 -1.83 -43.20
N PHE A 162 0.21 -1.08 -42.30
CA PHE A 162 -0.97 -1.45 -41.48
C PHE A 162 -0.79 -2.55 -40.42
N GLY A 163 -0.16 -2.20 -39.30
CA GLY A 163 -0.30 -2.88 -38.01
C GLY A 163 -1.03 -1.99 -37.02
N SER A 164 -2.06 -2.52 -36.35
CA SER A 164 -2.80 -1.84 -35.29
C SER A 164 -1.87 -1.32 -34.19
N VAL A 165 -1.68 -0.01 -34.15
CA VAL A 165 -0.99 0.68 -33.05
C VAL A 165 -1.95 0.71 -31.87
N HIS A 166 -2.04 -0.40 -31.11
CA HIS A 166 -2.24 -0.25 -29.68
C HIS A 166 -0.90 0.23 -29.14
N GLU A 167 -0.66 1.54 -29.26
CA GLU A 167 0.31 2.21 -28.42
C GLU A 167 -0.18 1.98 -26.99
N ASP A 168 0.56 1.19 -26.22
CA ASP A 168 0.34 1.06 -24.79
C ASP A 168 0.36 2.47 -24.21
N PHE A 169 -0.81 3.00 -23.88
CA PHE A 169 -0.96 4.36 -23.38
C PHE A 169 -0.33 4.42 -22.00
N SER A 170 0.94 4.83 -21.94
CA SER A 170 1.60 5.14 -20.70
C SER A 170 1.42 6.65 -20.44
N PRO A 171 0.78 7.05 -19.32
CA PRO A 171 0.61 8.46 -19.02
C PRO A 171 1.99 9.12 -18.88
N SER A 172 2.08 10.38 -19.32
CA SER A 172 3.28 11.18 -19.13
C SER A 172 3.60 11.36 -17.64
N SER A 173 4.85 11.67 -17.30
CA SER A 173 5.25 11.93 -15.90
C SER A 173 4.37 12.98 -15.20
N GLU A 174 3.89 14.00 -15.93
CA GLU A 174 2.98 15.01 -15.38
C GLU A 174 1.57 14.46 -15.15
N GLN A 175 1.05 13.66 -16.08
CA GLN A 175 -0.25 13.01 -15.92
C GLN A 175 -0.21 12.03 -14.75
N ARG A 176 0.87 11.26 -14.59
CA ARG A 176 1.08 10.39 -13.42
C ARG A 176 1.01 11.17 -12.12
N LEU A 177 1.70 12.31 -12.01
CA LEU A 177 1.64 13.17 -10.83
C LEU A 177 0.21 13.60 -10.49
N LEU A 178 -0.55 14.09 -11.47
CA LEU A 178 -1.94 14.51 -11.26
C LEU A 178 -2.86 13.35 -10.86
N ILE A 179 -2.70 12.19 -11.50
CA ILE A 179 -3.45 10.98 -11.16
C ILE A 179 -3.15 10.54 -9.73
N ILE A 180 -1.87 10.51 -9.33
CA ILE A 180 -1.46 10.12 -7.98
C ILE A 180 -1.94 11.14 -6.93
N LEU A 181 -1.93 12.44 -7.22
CA LEU A 181 -2.54 13.48 -6.36
C LEU A 181 -4.04 13.20 -6.14
N SER A 182 -4.77 12.88 -7.22
CA SER A 182 -6.18 12.51 -7.13
C SER A 182 -6.39 11.25 -6.27
N ASN A 183 -5.56 10.22 -6.48
CA ASN A 183 -5.56 9.01 -5.65
C ASN A 183 -5.27 9.33 -4.16
N CYS A 184 -4.31 10.22 -3.87
CA CYS A 184 -3.99 10.67 -2.50
C CYS A 184 -5.20 11.31 -1.81
N GLN A 185 -5.87 12.22 -2.52
CA GLN A 185 -7.08 12.88 -2.02
C GLN A 185 -8.21 11.87 -1.75
N TYR A 186 -8.36 10.86 -2.62
CA TYR A 186 -9.36 9.81 -2.43
C TYR A 186 -9.06 8.93 -1.22
N LEU A 187 -7.80 8.56 -1.01
CA LEU A 187 -7.37 7.77 0.15
C LEU A 187 -7.68 8.46 1.47
N GLU A 188 -7.39 9.77 1.55
CA GLU A 188 -7.69 10.59 2.72
C GLU A 188 -9.19 10.60 3.03
N ARG A 189 -10.03 10.78 2.01
CA ARG A 189 -11.47 11.01 2.17
C ARG A 189 -12.31 9.74 2.30
N HIS A 190 -11.85 8.62 1.75
CA HIS A 190 -12.66 7.41 1.65
C HIS A 190 -11.91 6.19 2.19
N THR A 191 -10.83 5.78 1.53
CA THR A 191 -10.21 4.47 1.79
C THR A 191 -9.75 4.32 3.24
N PHE A 192 -9.06 5.29 3.83
CA PHE A 192 -8.60 5.16 5.22
C PHE A 192 -9.74 5.21 6.25
N LEU A 193 -10.86 5.84 5.92
CA LEU A 193 -12.06 5.82 6.77
C LEU A 193 -12.76 4.46 6.70
N ASN A 194 -12.95 3.93 5.48
CA ASN A 194 -13.51 2.59 5.27
C ASN A 194 -12.67 1.51 5.96
N LEU A 195 -11.34 1.61 5.84
CA LEU A 195 -10.41 0.69 6.50
C LEU A 195 -10.47 0.80 8.03
N ALA A 196 -10.73 1.99 8.59
CA ALA A 196 -10.95 2.16 10.02
C ALA A 196 -12.15 1.32 10.48
N GLU A 197 -13.29 1.42 9.78
CA GLU A 197 -14.46 0.62 10.10
C GLU A 197 -14.19 -0.88 9.99
N HIS A 198 -13.44 -1.30 8.97
CA HIS A 198 -13.08 -2.71 8.80
C HIS A 198 -12.17 -3.20 9.93
N LEU A 199 -11.19 -2.41 10.36
CA LEU A 199 -10.31 -2.73 11.49
C LEU A 199 -11.12 -2.87 12.79
N GLU A 200 -12.01 -1.92 13.08
CA GLU A 200 -12.88 -1.96 14.27
C GLU A 200 -13.79 -3.20 14.27
N LYS A 201 -14.41 -3.52 13.13
CA LYS A 201 -15.24 -4.72 12.95
C LYS A 201 -14.47 -6.02 13.22
N HIS A 202 -13.14 -6.01 13.11
CA HIS A 202 -12.26 -7.15 13.40
C HIS A 202 -11.58 -7.07 14.78
N GLY A 203 -11.97 -6.14 15.65
CA GLY A 203 -11.52 -6.08 17.05
C GLY A 203 -10.25 -5.24 17.29
N PHE A 204 -9.78 -4.48 16.30
CA PHE A 204 -8.67 -3.54 16.49
C PHE A 204 -9.18 -2.27 17.17
N THR A 205 -8.77 -2.03 18.41
CA THR A 205 -9.16 -0.82 19.16
C THR A 205 -8.33 0.40 18.80
N THR A 206 -7.23 0.21 18.05
CA THR A 206 -6.31 1.27 17.63
C THR A 206 -6.64 1.83 16.23
N ALA A 207 -7.80 1.52 15.66
CA ALA A 207 -8.19 1.92 14.31
C ALA A 207 -8.07 3.44 14.09
N GLU A 208 -8.59 4.25 15.01
CA GLU A 208 -8.49 5.71 14.96
C GLU A 208 -7.03 6.19 14.87
N LYS A 209 -6.14 5.60 15.67
CA LYS A 209 -4.70 5.93 15.65
C LYS A 209 -4.07 5.58 14.30
N ILE A 210 -4.41 4.41 13.75
CA ILE A 210 -3.91 3.96 12.45
C ILE A 210 -4.36 4.96 11.37
N THR A 211 -5.66 5.25 11.29
CA THR A 211 -6.24 6.17 10.31
C THR A 211 -5.65 7.57 10.41
N ARG A 212 -5.51 8.13 11.61
CA ARG A 212 -4.92 9.46 11.80
C ARG A 212 -3.49 9.54 11.28
N VAL A 213 -2.66 8.54 11.58
CA VAL A 213 -1.26 8.50 11.12
C VAL A 213 -1.18 8.30 9.61
N SER A 214 -2.07 7.48 9.03
CA SER A 214 -2.13 7.27 7.59
C SER A 214 -2.57 8.52 6.81
N ILE A 215 -3.59 9.23 7.32
CA ILE A 215 -4.06 10.49 6.73
C ILE A 215 -2.95 11.55 6.76
N GLU A 216 -2.25 11.68 7.88
CA GLU A 216 -1.13 12.62 7.98
C GLU A 216 -0.02 12.26 6.97
N ALA A 217 0.32 10.98 6.85
CA ALA A 217 1.35 10.53 5.93
C ALA A 217 0.96 10.74 4.45
N VAL A 218 -0.31 10.57 4.07
CA VAL A 218 -0.74 10.81 2.69
C VAL A 218 -0.82 12.30 2.37
N ARG A 219 -1.19 13.15 3.32
CA ARG A 219 -1.13 14.62 3.16
C ARG A 219 0.28 15.12 2.93
N GLN A 220 1.24 14.60 3.69
CA GLN A 220 2.66 14.92 3.50
C GLN A 220 3.19 14.44 2.14
N LEU A 221 2.64 13.36 1.57
CA LEU A 221 2.95 12.97 0.20
C LEU A 221 2.30 13.93 -0.80
N ASP A 222 1.00 14.21 -0.64
CA ASP A 222 0.22 15.10 -1.51
C ASP A 222 0.88 16.48 -1.66
N GLU A 223 1.27 17.10 -0.55
CA GLU A 223 1.98 18.39 -0.55
C GLU A 223 3.29 18.33 -1.35
N ARG A 224 4.12 17.31 -1.13
CA ARG A 224 5.39 17.14 -1.86
C ARG A 224 5.18 16.90 -3.36
N LEU A 225 4.17 16.12 -3.73
CA LEU A 225 3.86 15.86 -5.15
C LEU A 225 3.30 17.10 -5.84
N LEU A 226 2.49 17.90 -5.13
CA LEU A 226 1.96 19.15 -5.64
C LEU A 226 3.07 20.17 -5.89
N GLU A 227 4.01 20.32 -4.95
CA GLU A 227 5.20 21.16 -5.14
C GLU A 227 6.01 20.73 -6.37
N SER A 228 6.26 19.43 -6.53
CA SER A 228 6.96 18.89 -7.71
C SER A 228 6.22 19.17 -9.02
N TYR A 229 4.89 19.07 -9.02
CA TYR A 229 4.09 19.41 -10.19
C TYR A 229 4.17 20.90 -10.54
N ILE A 230 4.10 21.78 -9.54
CA ILE A 230 4.22 23.23 -9.72
C ILE A 230 5.59 23.58 -10.28
N GLU A 231 6.67 23.00 -9.74
CA GLU A 231 8.04 23.19 -10.20
C GLU A 231 8.16 22.86 -11.70
N LYS A 232 7.73 21.65 -12.09
CA LYS A 232 7.73 21.19 -13.49
C LYS A 232 6.97 22.13 -14.44
N LYS A 233 5.86 22.74 -13.98
CA LYS A 233 5.08 23.69 -14.78
C LYS A 233 5.67 25.09 -14.79
N SER A 234 6.38 25.48 -13.75
CA SER A 234 6.98 26.80 -13.63
C SER A 234 8.27 26.94 -14.45
N ASP A 235 9.07 25.88 -14.55
CA ASP A 235 10.39 25.92 -15.22
C ASP A 235 10.33 26.42 -16.68
N PRO A 236 9.41 25.93 -17.55
CA PRO A 236 9.32 26.43 -18.92
C PRO A 236 8.90 27.90 -19.00
N ILE A 237 8.09 28.36 -18.05
CA ILE A 237 7.64 29.76 -17.98
C ILE A 237 8.82 30.65 -17.60
N VAL A 238 9.58 30.27 -16.57
CA VAL A 238 10.80 30.97 -16.16
C VAL A 238 11.80 31.02 -17.31
N GLY A 239 12.07 29.88 -17.96
CA GLY A 239 12.98 29.81 -19.11
C GLY A 239 12.53 30.64 -20.31
N SER A 240 11.22 30.84 -20.50
CA SER A 240 10.68 31.69 -21.57
C SER A 240 10.77 33.19 -21.24
N LEU A 241 10.65 33.55 -19.96
CA LEU A 241 10.72 34.94 -19.49
C LEU A 241 12.17 35.43 -19.37
N GLU A 242 13.09 34.55 -18.99
CA GLU A 242 14.47 34.86 -18.68
C GLU A 242 15.20 35.64 -19.80
N PRO A 243 15.14 35.25 -21.09
CA PRO A 243 15.77 36.00 -22.17
C PRO A 243 15.21 37.42 -22.31
N GLY A 244 13.89 37.59 -22.12
CA GLY A 244 13.22 38.88 -22.20
C GLY A 244 13.61 39.83 -21.07
N ILE A 245 13.84 39.30 -19.86
CA ILE A 245 14.32 40.07 -18.70
C ILE A 245 15.74 40.62 -18.97
N TYR A 246 16.61 39.81 -19.59
CA TYR A 246 18.00 40.21 -19.87
C TYR A 246 18.18 41.02 -21.16
N ALA A 247 17.22 41.01 -22.09
CA ALA A 247 17.34 41.65 -23.41
C ALA A 247 17.66 43.17 -23.34
N GLY A 248 17.31 43.83 -22.24
CA GLY A 248 17.61 45.25 -21.99
C GLY A 248 18.73 45.51 -20.98
N TYR A 249 19.49 44.52 -20.49
CA TYR A 249 20.40 44.68 -19.34
C TYR A 249 19.70 45.29 -18.10
N PHE A 250 18.43 44.94 -17.87
CA PHE A 250 17.55 45.59 -16.88
C PHE A 250 17.25 47.07 -17.13
N ASP A 251 17.59 47.63 -18.30
CA ASP A 251 17.18 48.97 -18.73
C ASP A 251 15.92 48.89 -19.61
N TRP A 252 14.78 49.22 -19.01
CA TRP A 252 13.46 49.06 -19.62
C TRP A 252 12.99 50.34 -20.33
N LYS A 253 13.85 51.36 -20.40
CA LYS A 253 13.52 52.67 -20.99
C LYS A 253 13.37 52.60 -22.51
N ASP A 254 14.02 51.63 -23.15
CA ASP A 254 13.97 51.40 -24.60
C ASP A 254 12.93 50.35 -25.02
N CYS A 255 12.16 49.80 -24.08
CA CYS A 255 11.10 48.85 -24.40
C CYS A 255 9.93 49.55 -25.11
N LEU A 256 9.47 48.95 -26.20
CA LEU A 256 8.25 49.39 -26.88
C LEU A 256 7.06 49.33 -25.90
N LEU A 257 6.17 50.33 -25.97
CA LEU A 257 4.92 50.32 -25.20
C LEU A 257 4.16 49.02 -25.47
N PRO A 258 3.70 48.29 -24.42
CA PRO A 258 2.98 47.04 -24.63
C PRO A 258 1.71 47.31 -25.41
N THR A 259 1.69 46.91 -26.68
CA THR A 259 0.47 46.75 -27.46
C THR A 259 -0.04 45.35 -27.19
N GLY A 260 -1.15 45.24 -26.46
CA GLY A 260 -1.79 43.97 -26.17
C GLY A 260 -2.05 43.17 -27.46
N VAL A 261 -1.92 41.85 -27.36
CA VAL A 261 -2.17 40.89 -28.46
C VAL A 261 -3.66 40.62 -28.58
#